data_AF-A0A370C1G6-F1
#
_entry.id   AF-A0A370C1G6-F1
#
_cell.length_a   1.000
_cell.length_b   1.000
_cell.length_c   1.000
_cell.angle_alpha   90.00
_cell.angle_beta   90.00
_cell.angle_gamma   90.00
#
_symmetry.space_group_name_H-M   'P 1'
#
loop_
_entity.id
_entity.type
_entity.pdbx_description
1 polymer ?
#
loop_
_entity_poly.entity_id
_entity_poly.type
_entity_poly.pdbx_seq_one_letter_code
_entity_poly.pdbx_strand_id
1 'polypeptide(L)'
;MAESDTDLFQYTAGRWLRNEEKKLQNRYTPFNVSELKRIAAHSISADTCTVIMELAEGNYNKCFRLEMDNESTVLYYGIWGRNHGLCLNDSRNTEMPVYAWDADMDNSVGSEYIIMEEALATMVQEVWEDLHIDDKMQFAQELAELQTKLLQVPLNCYGSLYYATANYQDAVPAETCGEVPPKLKDEIRHRFVIASTYCRLKIH
;
A
#
# COMPACT_ATOMS: atom_id res chain seq x y z
N MET A 1 -8.78 -23.34 19.85
CA MET A 1 -10.07 -23.01 19.19
C MET A 1 -9.68 -22.34 17.89
N ALA A 2 -10.02 -22.90 16.73
CA ALA A 2 -9.69 -22.26 15.47
C ALA A 2 -10.49 -20.95 15.40
N GLU A 3 -9.80 -19.81 15.47
CA GLU A 3 -10.40 -18.52 15.10
C GLU A 3 -11.01 -18.69 13.71
N SER A 4 -12.28 -18.33 13.57
CA SER A 4 -12.91 -18.41 12.25
C SER A 4 -12.34 -17.28 11.41
N ASP A 5 -11.95 -17.56 10.16
CA ASP A 5 -11.45 -16.56 9.20
C ASP A 5 -12.35 -15.31 9.10
N THR A 6 -13.63 -15.45 9.48
CA THR A 6 -14.62 -14.37 9.62
C THR A 6 -14.16 -13.18 10.45
N ASP A 7 -13.28 -13.38 11.44
CA ASP A 7 -12.80 -12.30 12.30
C ASP A 7 -11.81 -11.39 11.57
N LEU A 8 -11.07 -11.92 10.58
CA LEU A 8 -10.13 -11.14 9.77
C LEU A 8 -10.85 -10.10 8.89
N PHE A 9 -12.11 -10.36 8.52
CA PHE A 9 -12.85 -9.53 7.58
C PHE A 9 -13.66 -8.40 8.23
N GLN A 10 -13.84 -8.44 9.56
CA GLN A 10 -14.69 -7.49 10.28
C GLN A 10 -13.93 -6.22 10.63
N TYR A 11 -14.55 -5.06 10.46
CA TYR A 11 -13.96 -3.79 10.90
C TYR A 11 -13.95 -3.70 12.43
N THR A 12 -12.78 -3.45 13.02
CA THR A 12 -12.52 -3.43 14.47
C THR A 12 -12.08 -2.06 14.98
N ALA A 13 -11.57 -1.17 14.10
CA ALA A 13 -10.92 0.08 14.50
C ALA A 13 -11.86 1.17 15.08
N GLY A 14 -13.19 0.99 15.09
CA GLY A 14 -14.08 1.96 15.71
C GLY A 14 -15.58 1.79 15.41
N ARG A 15 -16.33 2.87 15.64
CA ARG A 15 -17.79 2.94 15.46
C ARG A 15 -18.21 4.21 14.73
N TRP A 16 -19.37 4.18 14.09
CA TRP A 16 -19.90 5.35 13.39
C TRP A 16 -21.19 5.88 14.00
N LEU A 17 -21.28 7.21 14.11
CA LEU A 17 -22.47 7.90 14.60
C LEU A 17 -23.70 7.76 13.68
N ARG A 18 -23.51 7.45 12.39
CA ARG A 18 -24.59 7.30 11.39
C ARG A 18 -24.28 6.18 10.41
N ASN A 19 -25.32 5.45 10.01
CA ASN A 19 -25.28 4.37 9.01
C ASN A 19 -24.22 3.29 9.29
N GLU A 20 -24.03 2.92 10.57
CA GLU A 20 -22.99 1.99 11.02
C GLU A 20 -23.04 0.66 10.28
N GLU A 21 -24.20 0.02 10.23
CA GLU A 21 -24.38 -1.27 9.54
C GLU A 21 -23.97 -1.21 8.07
N LYS A 22 -24.39 -0.17 7.35
CA LYS A 22 -24.01 0.04 5.94
C LYS A 22 -22.50 0.28 5.80
N LYS A 23 -21.87 0.96 6.76
CA LYS A 23 -20.42 1.21 6.74
C LYS A 23 -19.61 -0.04 7.08
N LEU A 24 -20.10 -0.89 7.97
CA LEU A 24 -19.53 -2.20 8.28
C LEU A 24 -19.65 -3.12 7.07
N GLN A 25 -20.83 -3.21 6.44
CA GLN A 25 -21.03 -4.00 5.23
C GLN A 25 -20.12 -3.55 4.08
N ASN A 26 -19.95 -2.24 3.88
CA ASN A 26 -19.06 -1.72 2.85
C ASN A 26 -17.57 -1.98 3.12
N ARG A 27 -17.19 -2.27 4.37
CA ARG A 27 -15.80 -2.57 4.77
C ARG A 27 -15.55 -4.05 4.99
N TYR A 28 -16.60 -4.86 5.07
CA TYR A 28 -16.50 -6.30 5.09
C TYR A 28 -16.00 -6.78 3.74
N THR A 29 -14.72 -7.16 3.71
CA THR A 29 -14.07 -7.58 2.47
C THR A 29 -13.49 -8.97 2.68
N PRO A 30 -14.25 -10.02 2.32
CA PRO A 30 -13.75 -11.37 2.42
C PRO A 30 -12.66 -11.59 1.37
N PHE A 31 -11.60 -12.28 1.77
CA PHE A 31 -10.53 -12.71 0.89
C PHE A 31 -10.17 -14.15 1.19
N ASN A 32 -9.54 -14.82 0.22
CA ASN A 32 -9.12 -16.20 0.36
C ASN A 32 -7.85 -16.29 1.21
N VAL A 33 -8.04 -16.57 2.50
CA VAL A 33 -6.95 -16.71 3.48
C VAL A 33 -5.94 -17.78 3.08
N SER A 34 -6.40 -18.90 2.49
CA SER A 34 -5.50 -19.98 2.08
C SER A 34 -4.59 -19.56 0.91
N GLU A 35 -5.15 -18.87 -0.07
CA GLU A 35 -4.37 -18.35 -1.20
C GLU A 35 -3.43 -17.22 -0.78
N LEU A 36 -3.87 -16.35 0.15
CA LEU A 36 -2.99 -15.35 0.75
C LEU A 36 -1.77 -16.00 1.41
N LYS A 37 -1.98 -17.01 2.27
CA LYS A 37 -0.89 -17.74 2.92
C LYS A 37 0.08 -18.34 1.91
N ARG A 38 -0.45 -18.95 0.84
CA ARG A 38 0.35 -19.57 -0.22
C ARG A 38 1.21 -18.54 -0.96
N ILE A 39 0.63 -17.41 -1.36
CA ILE A 39 1.36 -16.35 -2.08
C ILE A 39 2.42 -15.72 -1.17
N ALA A 40 2.07 -15.43 0.08
CA ALA A 40 2.99 -14.82 1.03
C ALA A 40 4.20 -15.73 1.30
N ALA A 41 3.99 -17.02 1.58
CA ALA A 41 5.08 -17.98 1.78
C ALA A 41 5.96 -18.11 0.53
N HIS A 42 5.34 -18.27 -0.66
CA HIS A 42 6.07 -18.38 -1.91
C HIS A 42 6.89 -17.12 -2.23
N SER A 43 6.37 -15.93 -1.87
CA SER A 43 7.03 -14.65 -2.18
C SER A 43 8.39 -14.48 -1.49
N ILE A 44 8.62 -15.18 -0.38
CA ILE A 44 9.89 -15.17 0.37
C ILE A 44 10.57 -16.54 0.45
N SER A 45 10.16 -17.50 -0.39
CA SER A 45 10.71 -18.88 -0.39
C SER A 45 10.55 -19.62 0.94
N ALA A 46 9.45 -19.40 1.65
CA ALA A 46 9.01 -20.20 2.80
C ALA A 46 8.01 -21.30 2.38
N ASP A 47 7.81 -22.32 3.21
CA ASP A 47 6.91 -23.43 2.86
C ASP A 47 5.45 -23.09 3.20
N THR A 48 5.20 -22.41 4.33
CA THR A 48 3.84 -22.05 4.73
C THR A 48 3.77 -20.86 5.69
N CYS A 49 2.63 -20.19 5.71
CA CYS A 49 2.31 -19.17 6.70
C CYS A 49 1.59 -19.79 7.91
N THR A 50 2.22 -19.69 9.06
CA THR A 50 1.77 -20.29 10.32
C THR A 50 0.78 -19.40 11.05
N VAL A 51 1.03 -18.09 11.07
CA VAL A 51 0.24 -17.11 11.84
C VAL A 51 -0.13 -15.92 10.96
N ILE A 52 -1.37 -15.44 11.13
CA ILE A 52 -1.83 -14.15 10.60
C ILE A 52 -2.35 -13.35 11.79
N MET A 53 -1.84 -12.13 11.95
CA MET A 53 -2.23 -11.22 13.02
C MET A 53 -2.60 -9.86 12.45
N GLU A 54 -3.74 -9.31 12.84
CA GLU A 54 -4.09 -7.93 12.50
C GLU A 54 -3.15 -6.98 13.27
N LEU A 55 -2.42 -6.12 12.55
CA LEU A 55 -1.55 -5.11 13.16
C LEU A 55 -2.24 -3.76 13.28
N ALA A 56 -2.93 -3.36 12.22
CA ALA A 56 -3.56 -2.06 12.14
C ALA A 56 -4.69 -2.08 11.11
N GLU A 57 -5.75 -1.34 11.39
CA GLU A 57 -6.81 -1.06 10.44
C GLU A 57 -6.96 0.45 10.25
N GLY A 58 -6.81 0.89 9.01
CA GLY A 58 -7.03 2.26 8.58
C GLY A 58 -8.42 2.48 8.00
N ASN A 59 -8.67 3.68 7.48
CA ASN A 59 -9.97 4.02 6.88
C ASN A 59 -10.27 3.23 5.59
N TYR A 60 -9.23 2.78 4.89
CA TYR A 60 -9.28 2.23 3.53
C TYR A 60 -8.38 0.99 3.33
N ASN A 61 -7.66 0.54 4.36
CA ASN A 61 -6.78 -0.61 4.28
C ASN A 61 -6.70 -1.33 5.63
N LYS A 62 -6.46 -2.65 5.60
CA LYS A 62 -6.03 -3.42 6.76
C LYS A 62 -4.61 -3.90 6.56
N CYS A 63 -3.82 -3.84 7.63
CA CYS A 63 -2.48 -4.38 7.69
C CYS A 63 -2.47 -5.62 8.59
N PHE A 64 -1.95 -6.72 8.05
CA PHE A 64 -1.74 -7.95 8.78
C PHE A 64 -0.26 -8.31 8.77
N ARG A 65 0.22 -8.81 9.91
CA ARG A 65 1.52 -9.46 10.03
C ARG A 65 1.36 -10.94 9.77
N LEU A 66 2.17 -11.48 8.88
CA LEU A 66 2.20 -12.90 8.56
C LEU A 66 3.53 -13.45 9.05
N GLU A 67 3.46 -14.50 9.87
CA GLU A 67 4.64 -15.28 10.27
C GLU A 67 4.70 -16.57 9.45
N MET A 68 5.91 -16.93 9.05
CA MET A 68 6.19 -18.12 8.26
C MET A 68 6.77 -19.24 9.13
N ASP A 69 6.86 -20.44 8.57
CA ASP A 69 7.46 -21.60 9.22
C ASP A 69 8.98 -21.48 9.44
N ASN A 70 9.64 -20.63 8.66
CA ASN A 70 11.07 -20.32 8.78
C ASN A 70 11.37 -19.10 9.67
N GLU A 71 10.44 -18.70 10.53
CA GLU A 71 10.52 -17.54 11.44
C GLU A 71 10.58 -16.16 10.74
N SER A 72 10.52 -16.12 9.41
CA SER A 72 10.46 -14.85 8.66
C SER A 72 9.07 -14.23 8.75
N THR A 73 9.01 -12.91 8.66
CA THR A 73 7.76 -12.16 8.72
C THR A 73 7.59 -11.20 7.55
N VAL A 74 6.34 -11.03 7.15
CA VAL A 74 5.95 -10.09 6.09
C VAL A 74 4.69 -9.34 6.49
N LEU A 75 4.52 -8.16 5.90
CA LEU A 75 3.33 -7.35 6.04
C LEU A 75 2.44 -7.54 4.82
N TYR A 76 1.15 -7.80 5.05
CA TYR A 76 0.10 -7.82 4.05
C TYR A 76 -0.79 -6.60 4.23
N TYR A 77 -0.94 -5.81 3.17
CA TYR A 77 -1.89 -4.71 3.11
C TYR A 77 -3.06 -5.08 2.20
N GLY A 78 -4.21 -5.36 2.82
CA GLY A 78 -5.48 -5.47 2.10
C GLY A 78 -6.02 -4.08 1.82
N ILE A 79 -6.28 -3.79 0.54
CA ILE A 79 -6.79 -2.49 0.10
C ILE A 79 -8.30 -2.58 -0.11
N TRP A 80 -9.04 -1.61 0.44
CA TRP A 80 -10.50 -1.60 0.38
C TRP A 80 -11.02 -0.50 -0.55
N GLY A 81 -11.78 -0.93 -1.56
CA GLY A 81 -12.43 -0.06 -2.52
C GLY A 81 -11.51 0.35 -3.66
N ARG A 82 -12.10 0.78 -4.79
CA ARG A 82 -11.43 1.15 -6.05
C ARG A 82 -10.57 2.43 -5.97
N ASN A 83 -9.91 2.66 -4.86
CA ASN A 83 -8.88 3.68 -4.73
C ASN A 83 -7.56 3.00 -5.05
N HIS A 84 -7.32 2.83 -6.35
CA HIS A 84 -6.09 2.32 -6.96
C HIS A 84 -4.86 3.24 -6.74
N GLY A 85 -4.83 4.00 -5.64
CA GLY A 85 -3.89 5.09 -5.40
C GLY A 85 -2.61 4.67 -4.67
N LEU A 86 -2.18 3.42 -4.79
CA LEU A 86 -0.88 3.00 -4.25
C LEU A 86 0.14 2.93 -5.39
N CYS A 87 0.82 4.07 -5.57
CA CYS A 87 2.03 4.15 -6.37
C CYS A 87 3.16 3.42 -5.62
N LEU A 88 3.21 2.09 -5.71
CA LEU A 88 4.40 1.34 -5.32
C LEU A 88 5.21 1.06 -6.59
N ASN A 89 6.19 1.92 -6.83
CA ASN A 89 7.12 1.76 -7.93
C ASN A 89 8.13 0.63 -7.63
N ASP A 90 8.33 -0.22 -8.63
CA ASP A 90 9.62 -0.81 -9.07
C ASP A 90 10.72 -0.82 -8.00
N SER A 91 10.58 -1.75 -7.04
CA SER A 91 11.42 -1.87 -5.84
C SER A 91 12.75 -2.55 -6.17
N ARG A 92 13.65 -1.80 -6.80
CA ARG A 92 15.08 -2.12 -6.74
C ARG A 92 15.87 -1.24 -5.76
N ASN A 93 15.23 -0.24 -5.14
CA ASN A 93 15.94 0.71 -4.28
C ASN A 93 15.06 1.39 -3.20
N THR A 94 14.00 0.73 -2.72
CA THR A 94 13.29 1.16 -1.51
C THR A 94 13.93 0.48 -0.31
N GLU A 95 14.06 1.18 0.82
CA GLU A 95 14.57 0.60 2.09
C GLU A 95 13.67 -0.54 2.59
N MET A 96 12.44 -0.63 2.06
CA MET A 96 11.48 -1.69 2.31
C MET A 96 11.09 -2.37 0.97
N PRO A 97 11.52 -3.60 0.69
CA PRO A 97 11.19 -4.33 -0.53
C PRO A 97 9.74 -4.81 -0.53
N VAL A 98 9.12 -4.73 -1.71
CA VAL A 98 7.81 -5.32 -2.00
C VAL A 98 8.03 -6.71 -2.61
N TYR A 99 7.50 -7.75 -1.97
CA TYR A 99 7.66 -9.14 -2.40
C TYR A 99 6.62 -9.57 -3.43
N ALA A 100 5.38 -9.13 -3.27
CA ALA A 100 4.30 -9.40 -4.22
C ALA A 100 3.21 -8.32 -4.10
N TRP A 101 2.50 -8.05 -5.17
CA TRP A 101 1.31 -7.20 -5.13
C TRP A 101 0.40 -7.54 -6.31
N ASP A 102 -0.89 -7.30 -6.14
CA ASP A 102 -1.88 -7.39 -7.22
C ASP A 102 -2.97 -6.35 -6.97
N ALA A 103 -3.29 -5.58 -8.02
CA ALA A 103 -4.30 -4.52 -7.99
C ALA A 103 -5.60 -4.93 -8.71
N ASP A 104 -5.68 -6.15 -9.23
CA ASP A 104 -6.94 -6.71 -9.73
C ASP A 104 -7.62 -7.52 -8.62
N MET A 105 -8.95 -7.54 -8.62
CA MET A 105 -9.75 -8.42 -7.76
C MET A 105 -9.86 -9.84 -8.35
N ASP A 106 -9.61 -10.01 -9.65
CA ASP A 106 -9.61 -11.32 -10.34
C ASP A 106 -8.30 -12.09 -10.12
N ASN A 107 -7.80 -12.07 -8.89
CA ASN A 107 -6.64 -12.85 -8.46
C ASN A 107 -7.10 -13.97 -7.49
N SER A 108 -6.22 -14.91 -7.18
CA SER A 108 -6.59 -16.07 -6.35
C SER A 108 -6.94 -15.71 -4.89
N VAL A 109 -6.47 -14.57 -4.39
CA VAL A 109 -6.84 -14.01 -3.08
C VAL A 109 -8.24 -13.39 -3.12
N GLY A 110 -8.68 -12.93 -4.29
CA GLY A 110 -9.98 -12.27 -4.46
C GLY A 110 -10.03 -10.86 -3.87
N SER A 111 -8.87 -10.24 -3.64
CA SER A 111 -8.73 -8.86 -3.17
C SER A 111 -7.45 -8.21 -3.65
N GLU A 112 -7.44 -6.89 -3.79
CA GLU A 112 -6.22 -6.11 -4.02
C GLU A 112 -5.28 -6.23 -2.81
N TYR A 113 -3.99 -6.44 -3.06
CA TYR A 113 -3.01 -6.63 -1.99
C TYR A 113 -1.60 -6.15 -2.32
N ILE A 114 -0.86 -5.89 -1.25
CA ILE A 114 0.60 -5.72 -1.26
C ILE A 114 1.18 -6.59 -0.14
N ILE A 115 2.23 -7.34 -0.45
CA ILE A 115 3.05 -8.10 0.48
C ILE A 115 4.45 -7.50 0.44
N MET A 116 4.95 -7.10 1.61
CA MET A 116 6.24 -6.42 1.73
C MET A 116 6.98 -6.82 3.01
N GLU A 117 8.25 -6.44 3.11
CA GLU A 117 9.04 -6.66 4.31
C GLU A 117 8.47 -5.93 5.53
N GLU A 118 8.62 -6.55 6.70
CA GLU A 118 8.34 -5.91 7.98
C GLU A 118 9.51 -5.02 8.39
N ALA A 119 9.24 -3.73 8.61
CA ALA A 119 10.25 -2.79 9.09
C ALA A 119 10.52 -3.07 10.57
N LEU A 120 11.70 -3.61 10.90
CA LEU A 120 12.10 -3.87 12.29
C LEU A 120 12.58 -2.60 13.03
N ALA A 121 12.33 -1.42 12.46
CA ALA A 121 12.73 -0.14 13.03
C ALA A 121 11.68 0.40 14.01
N THR A 122 12.13 1.18 14.99
CA THR A 122 11.26 1.87 15.92
C THR A 122 10.59 3.06 15.25
N MET A 123 9.28 3.21 15.43
CA MET A 123 8.55 4.36 14.91
C MET A 123 9.06 5.64 15.59
N VAL A 124 9.36 6.67 14.80
CA VAL A 124 9.83 7.96 15.35
C VAL A 124 8.86 8.52 16.40
N GLN A 125 7.56 8.31 16.23
CA GLN A 125 6.54 8.72 17.19
C GLN A 125 6.73 8.11 18.59
N GLU A 126 7.27 6.90 18.69
CA GLU A 126 7.47 6.21 19.97
C GLU A 126 8.63 6.78 20.77
N VAL A 127 9.68 7.24 20.08
CA VAL A 127 10.89 7.79 20.71
C VAL A 127 10.95 9.31 20.68
N TRP A 128 10.00 9.97 20.01
CA TRP A 128 10.07 11.40 19.73
C TRP A 128 10.25 12.24 20.99
N GLU A 129 9.52 11.95 22.07
CA GLU A 129 9.63 12.74 23.30
C GLU A 129 11.00 12.60 23.98
N ASP A 130 11.63 11.42 23.85
CA ASP A 130 12.91 11.10 24.49
C ASP A 130 14.14 11.55 23.67
N LEU A 131 13.96 11.86 22.37
CA LEU A 131 15.05 12.34 21.51
C LEU A 131 15.60 13.69 21.96
N HIS A 132 16.93 13.85 21.87
CA HIS A 132 17.57 15.14 22.12
C HIS A 132 17.16 16.16 21.05
N ILE A 133 17.26 17.45 21.38
CA ILE A 133 16.87 18.52 20.44
C ILE A 133 17.70 18.47 19.15
N ASP A 134 18.97 18.10 19.24
CA ASP A 134 19.85 17.97 18.09
C ASP A 134 19.39 16.84 17.15
N ASP A 135 18.98 15.69 17.70
CA ASP A 135 18.46 14.56 16.91
C ASP A 135 17.13 14.92 16.23
N LYS A 136 16.25 15.66 16.93
CA LYS A 136 15.01 16.18 16.35
C LYS A 136 15.27 17.12 15.18
N MET A 137 16.27 17.99 15.32
CA MET A 137 16.67 18.91 14.26
C MET A 137 17.26 18.16 13.06
N GLN A 138 18.13 17.17 13.31
CA GLN A 138 18.69 16.32 12.26
C GLN A 138 17.58 15.58 11.50
N PHE A 139 16.65 14.93 12.21
CA PHE A 139 15.51 14.26 11.60
C PHE A 139 14.67 15.20 10.74
N ALA A 140 14.37 16.41 11.24
CA ALA A 140 13.63 17.41 10.48
C ALA A 140 14.36 17.84 9.20
N GLN A 141 15.69 17.95 9.24
CA GLN A 141 16.50 18.27 8.07
C GLN A 141 16.49 17.12 7.05
N GLU A 142 16.70 15.88 7.49
CA GLU A 142 16.65 14.69 6.61
C GLU A 142 15.27 14.54 5.94
N LEU A 143 14.19 14.77 6.69
CA LEU A 143 12.84 14.78 6.15
C LEU A 143 12.64 15.89 5.11
N ALA A 144 13.13 17.10 5.37
CA ALA A 144 13.06 18.21 4.42
C ALA A 144 13.86 17.93 3.14
N GLU A 145 15.03 17.31 3.26
CA GLU A 145 15.84 16.87 2.12
C GLU A 145 15.13 15.80 1.29
N LEU A 146 14.50 14.81 1.94
CA LEU A 146 13.69 13.79 1.27
C LEU A 146 12.50 14.42 0.54
N GLN A 147 11.74 15.29 1.20
CA GLN A 147 10.64 16.02 0.58
C GLN A 147 11.11 16.85 -0.62
N THR A 148 12.26 17.51 -0.49
CA THR A 148 12.86 18.28 -1.59
C THR A 148 13.18 17.38 -2.78
N LYS A 149 13.79 16.21 -2.56
CA LYS A 149 14.08 15.23 -3.61
C LYS A 149 12.80 14.72 -4.29
N LEU A 150 11.73 14.45 -3.53
CA LEU A 150 10.44 14.03 -4.08
C LEU A 150 9.80 15.12 -4.95
N LEU A 151 10.00 16.39 -4.61
CA LEU A 151 9.45 17.53 -5.35
C LEU A 151 10.29 17.97 -6.57
N GLN A 152 11.51 17.44 -6.73
CA GLN A 152 12.40 17.79 -7.85
C GLN A 152 11.91 17.30 -9.21
N VAL A 153 10.96 16.37 -9.25
CA VAL A 153 10.40 15.81 -10.48
C VAL A 153 8.93 16.23 -10.62
N PRO A 154 8.65 17.50 -10.96
CA PRO A 154 7.28 17.95 -11.13
C PRO A 154 6.65 17.25 -12.33
N LEU A 155 5.47 16.67 -12.12
CA LEU A 155 4.65 16.10 -13.17
C LEU A 155 3.83 17.19 -13.87
N ASN A 156 3.45 16.92 -15.13
CA ASN A 156 2.65 17.80 -15.98
C ASN A 156 1.23 18.05 -15.46
N CYS A 157 0.71 17.20 -14.58
CA CYS A 157 -0.58 17.38 -13.94
C CYS A 157 -0.66 16.70 -12.56
N TYR A 158 -1.68 17.08 -11.78
CA TYR A 158 -2.00 16.46 -10.51
C TYR A 158 -2.97 15.29 -10.70
N GLY A 159 -2.75 14.20 -9.98
CA GLY A 159 -3.60 13.01 -9.99
C GLY A 159 -2.88 11.81 -9.39
N SER A 160 -3.47 10.64 -9.56
CA SER A 160 -2.85 9.37 -9.19
C SER A 160 -2.04 8.83 -10.37
N LEU A 161 -0.87 8.24 -10.08
CA LEU A 161 0.01 7.67 -11.08
C LEU A 161 -0.34 6.19 -11.28
N TYR A 162 -0.52 5.79 -12.53
CA TYR A 162 -0.90 4.43 -12.93
C TYR A 162 0.06 3.92 -13.98
N TYR A 163 0.17 2.59 -14.12
CA TYR A 163 0.81 2.03 -15.29
C TYR A 163 -0.02 2.30 -16.54
N ALA A 164 0.64 2.63 -17.65
CA ALA A 164 -0.02 2.90 -18.93
C ALA A 164 -0.84 1.70 -19.44
N THR A 165 -0.52 0.49 -18.99
CA THR A 165 -1.24 -0.76 -19.30
C THR A 165 -2.62 -0.85 -18.64
N ALA A 166 -2.90 -0.06 -17.60
CA ALA A 166 -4.17 -0.12 -16.87
C ALA A 166 -5.37 0.48 -17.62
N ASN A 167 -5.12 1.16 -18.76
CA ASN A 167 -6.14 1.62 -19.71
C ASN A 167 -7.31 2.42 -19.10
N TYR A 168 -7.00 3.35 -18.19
CA TYR A 168 -8.01 4.24 -17.59
C TYR A 168 -8.56 5.26 -18.61
N GLN A 169 -9.89 5.42 -18.64
CA GLN A 169 -10.55 6.49 -19.38
C GLN A 169 -10.11 7.86 -18.82
N ASP A 170 -9.83 8.81 -19.71
CA ASP A 170 -9.42 10.18 -19.39
C ASP A 170 -8.00 10.31 -18.78
N ALA A 171 -7.17 9.27 -18.84
CA ALA A 171 -5.78 9.32 -18.37
C ALA A 171 -4.85 10.08 -19.35
N VAL A 172 -3.88 10.80 -18.80
CA VAL A 172 -2.88 11.58 -19.55
C VAL A 172 -1.50 10.96 -19.33
N PRO A 173 -0.63 10.84 -20.34
CA PRO A 173 0.75 10.40 -20.12
C PRO A 173 1.46 11.22 -19.05
N ALA A 174 2.15 10.54 -18.14
CA ALA A 174 2.96 11.22 -17.13
C ALA A 174 4.17 11.87 -17.81
N GLU A 175 4.29 13.19 -17.70
CA GLU A 175 5.44 13.90 -18.24
C GLU A 175 6.09 14.73 -17.14
N THR A 176 7.42 14.79 -17.12
CA THR A 176 8.15 15.57 -16.11
C THR A 176 8.55 16.92 -16.67
N CYS A 177 8.18 18.00 -15.98
CA CYS A 177 8.57 19.36 -16.34
C CYS A 177 9.97 19.74 -15.86
N GLY A 178 10.62 18.89 -15.04
CA GLY A 178 11.96 19.12 -14.49
C GLY A 178 13.12 18.82 -15.43
N GLU A 179 14.33 19.23 -15.02
CA GLU A 179 15.59 18.85 -15.65
C GLU A 179 15.97 17.41 -15.25
N VAL A 180 15.44 16.44 -16.00
CA VAL A 180 15.80 15.03 -15.86
C VAL A 180 16.37 14.48 -17.18
N PRO A 181 17.21 13.43 -17.14
CA PRO A 181 17.79 12.84 -18.35
C PRO A 181 16.72 12.45 -19.39
N PRO A 182 16.95 12.67 -20.70
CA PRO A 182 15.95 12.36 -21.73
C PRO A 182 15.43 10.92 -21.68
N LYS A 183 16.32 9.95 -21.41
CA LYS A 183 15.97 8.55 -21.22
C LYS A 183 14.94 8.33 -20.11
N LEU A 184 15.06 9.04 -19.00
CA LEU A 184 14.13 8.95 -17.88
C LEU A 184 12.79 9.63 -18.21
N LYS A 185 12.80 10.74 -18.99
CA LYS A 185 11.55 11.35 -19.49
C LYS A 185 10.76 10.39 -20.36
N ASP A 186 11.46 9.75 -21.31
CA ASP A 186 10.83 8.80 -22.24
C ASP A 186 10.30 7.56 -21.51
N GLU A 187 11.04 7.08 -20.51
CA GLU A 187 10.64 5.98 -19.65
C GLU A 187 9.38 6.33 -18.85
N ILE A 188 9.34 7.49 -18.19
CA ILE A 188 8.17 7.93 -17.41
C ILE A 188 6.94 8.05 -18.31
N ARG A 189 7.09 8.67 -19.49
CA ARG A 189 6.00 8.88 -20.46
C ARG A 189 5.39 7.59 -21.01
N HIS A 190 6.21 6.56 -21.22
CA HIS A 190 5.73 5.27 -21.71
C HIS A 190 5.19 4.36 -20.61
N ARG A 191 5.79 4.41 -19.42
CA ARG A 191 5.43 3.52 -18.33
C ARG A 191 4.19 3.98 -17.57
N PHE A 192 4.01 5.29 -17.44
CA PHE A 192 3.03 5.84 -16.51
C PHE A 192 2.04 6.81 -17.15
N VAL A 193 0.81 6.80 -16.62
CA VAL A 193 -0.25 7.75 -16.92
C VAL A 193 -0.78 8.33 -15.62
N ILE A 194 -1.33 9.54 -15.68
CA ILE A 194 -1.95 10.25 -14.57
C ILE A 194 -3.45 10.30 -14.85
N ALA A 195 -4.25 9.84 -13.90
CA ALA A 195 -5.70 9.92 -13.98
C ALA A 195 -6.31 10.45 -12.68
N SER A 196 -7.55 10.92 -12.78
CA SER A 196 -8.31 11.42 -11.64
C SER A 196 -8.64 10.28 -10.66
N THR A 197 -8.41 10.52 -9.36
CA THR A 197 -8.73 9.59 -8.27
C THR A 197 -10.23 9.51 -7.99
N TYR A 198 -11.07 10.30 -8.67
CA TYR A 198 -12.50 10.33 -8.43
C TYR A 198 -13.23 9.20 -9.15
N CYS A 199 -13.64 8.20 -8.36
CA CYS A 199 -14.76 7.32 -8.69
C CYS A 199 -15.91 8.13 -9.29
N ARG A 200 -16.36 7.79 -10.52
CA ARG A 200 -17.69 8.18 -10.98
C ARG A 200 -18.72 7.48 -10.09
N LEU A 201 -19.07 8.08 -8.97
CA LEU A 201 -20.36 7.82 -8.32
C LEU A 201 -21.43 8.26 -9.32
N LYS A 202 -21.94 7.31 -10.11
CA LYS A 202 -23.27 7.45 -10.70
C LYS A 202 -24.24 7.43 -9.52
N ILE A 203 -24.53 8.62 -9.00
CA ILE A 203 -25.73 8.82 -8.20
C ILE A 203 -26.88 8.70 -9.21
N HIS A 204 -27.57 7.57 -9.17
CA HIS A 204 -28.89 7.42 -9.76
C HIS A 204 -29.93 7.99 -8.80
#